data_AF-A0A961LXV2-F1
#
_entry.id   AF-A0A961LXV2-F1
#
_cell.length_a   1.000
_cell.length_b   1.000
_cell.length_c   1.000
_cell.angle_alpha   90.00
_cell.angle_beta   90.00
_cell.angle_gamma   90.00
#
_symmetry.space_group_name_H-M   'P 1'
#
loop_
_entity.id
_entity.type
_entity.pdbx_description
1 polymer ?
#
loop_
_entity_poly.entity_id
_entity_poly.type
_entity_poly.pdbx_seq_one_letter_code
_entity_poly.pdbx_strand_id
1 'polypeptide(L)'
;MCADMPDYKDTLFLPETDFPMRAGLPAREPEWLARWERIGVYDRLREKQGRKSFILHDGPPYANGHLHIGHALNKTIKDIIVRSHQMMGFDSRYVPG
;
A
#
# COMPACT_ATOMS: atom_id res chain seq x y z
N MET A 1 -34.49 29.70 34.91
CA MET A 1 -34.18 30.03 33.50
C MET A 1 -32.67 29.97 33.39
N CYS A 2 -32.10 28.90 32.85
CA CYS A 2 -30.65 28.82 32.63
C CYS A 2 -30.33 29.72 31.43
N ALA A 3 -29.41 30.65 31.61
CA ALA A 3 -29.02 31.60 30.57
C ALA A 3 -28.40 30.85 29.37
N ASP A 4 -28.83 31.19 28.15
CA ASP A 4 -28.15 30.79 26.92
C ASP A 4 -26.72 31.34 26.94
N MET A 5 -25.74 30.46 27.06
CA MET A 5 -24.33 30.82 26.89
C MET A 5 -24.00 30.86 25.39
N PRO A 6 -23.15 31.79 24.93
CA PRO A 6 -22.72 31.82 23.53
C PRO A 6 -22.01 30.51 23.14
N ASP A 7 -22.39 29.93 22.00
CA ASP A 7 -21.67 28.81 21.41
C ASP A 7 -20.40 29.33 20.72
N TYR A 8 -19.22 28.92 21.20
CA TYR A 8 -17.93 29.34 20.67
C TYR A 8 -17.36 28.38 19.62
N LYS A 9 -18.08 27.30 19.26
CA LYS A 9 -17.60 26.26 18.34
C LYS A 9 -17.08 26.82 17.02
N ASP A 10 -17.76 27.82 16.46
CA ASP A 10 -17.40 28.45 15.18
C ASP A 10 -16.19 29.40 15.27
N THR A 11 -15.71 29.69 16.48
CA THR A 11 -14.50 30.51 16.71
C THR A 11 -13.22 29.67 16.77
N LEU A 12 -13.35 28.33 16.74
CA LEU A 12 -12.24 27.38 16.86
C LEU A 12 -11.77 26.90 15.48
N PHE A 13 -10.46 26.95 15.23
CA PHE A 13 -9.84 26.34 14.06
C PHE A 13 -9.57 24.85 14.30
N LEU A 14 -10.59 24.02 14.15
CA LEU A 14 -10.48 22.57 14.30
C LEU A 14 -9.96 21.91 13.01
N PRO A 15 -9.18 20.81 13.11
CA PRO A 15 -8.79 20.05 11.93
C PRO A 15 -10.00 19.38 11.28
N GLU A 16 -10.16 19.57 9.98
CA GLU A 16 -11.18 18.92 9.15
C GLU A 16 -10.51 17.98 8.14
N THR A 17 -11.04 16.77 7.99
CA THR A 17 -10.56 15.81 6.99
C THR A 17 -11.66 14.85 6.58
N ASP A 18 -11.71 14.55 5.28
CA ASP A 18 -12.53 13.47 4.74
C ASP A 18 -11.94 12.07 5.03
N PHE A 19 -10.73 12.02 5.61
CA PHE A 19 -10.09 10.76 5.98
C PHE A 19 -10.85 10.09 7.13
N PRO A 20 -11.45 8.91 6.91
CA PRO A 20 -12.27 8.28 7.93
C PRO A 20 -11.40 7.76 9.07
N MET A 21 -11.93 7.91 10.28
CA MET A 21 -11.27 7.38 11.49
C MET A 21 -11.16 5.85 11.48
N ARG A 22 -12.10 5.14 10.83
CA ARG A 22 -12.05 3.68 10.65
C ARG A 22 -11.53 3.34 9.25
N ALA A 23 -10.58 2.41 9.18
CA ALA A 23 -9.91 2.07 7.93
C ALA A 23 -10.82 1.36 6.91
N GLY A 24 -11.70 0.45 7.35
CA GLY A 24 -12.57 -0.31 6.44
C GLY A 24 -11.81 -1.19 5.43
N LEU A 25 -10.66 -1.75 5.85
CA LEU A 25 -9.70 -2.43 4.97
C LEU A 25 -10.31 -3.55 4.09
N PRO A 26 -11.20 -4.44 4.59
CA PRO A 26 -11.74 -5.50 3.75
C PRO A 26 -12.46 -5.02 2.48
N ALA A 27 -13.02 -3.80 2.51
CA ALA A 27 -13.64 -3.18 1.33
C ALA A 27 -12.64 -2.35 0.51
N ARG A 28 -11.73 -1.64 1.19
CA ARG A 28 -10.77 -0.73 0.53
C ARG A 28 -9.62 -1.41 -0.18
N GLU A 29 -9.09 -2.51 0.36
CA GLU A 29 -7.95 -3.21 -0.22
C GLU A 29 -8.25 -3.72 -1.64
N PRO A 30 -9.41 -4.35 -1.93
CA PRO A 30 -9.81 -4.68 -3.30
C PRO A 30 -9.86 -3.47 -4.24
N GLU A 31 -10.37 -2.32 -3.78
CA GLU A 31 -10.45 -1.09 -4.58
C GLU A 31 -9.06 -0.54 -4.93
N TRP A 32 -8.11 -0.61 -3.98
CA TRP A 32 -6.72 -0.21 -4.22
C TRP A 32 -6.05 -1.09 -5.27
N LEU A 33 -6.22 -2.41 -5.18
CA LEU A 33 -5.70 -3.37 -6.15
C LEU A 33 -6.28 -3.09 -7.55
N ALA A 34 -7.60 -2.93 -7.66
CA ALA A 34 -8.27 -2.61 -8.93
C ALA A 34 -7.84 -1.26 -9.52
N ARG A 35 -7.52 -0.28 -8.66
CA ARG A 35 -6.94 1.00 -9.10
C ARG A 35 -5.51 0.82 -9.62
N TRP A 36 -4.67 0.05 -8.92
CA TRP A 36 -3.29 -0.23 -9.34
C TRP A 36 -3.21 -0.95 -10.68
N GLU A 37 -4.11 -1.89 -10.92
CA GLU A 37 -4.27 -2.58 -12.20
C GLU A 37 -4.68 -1.60 -13.30
N ARG A 38 -5.74 -0.79 -13.08
CA ARG A 38 -6.19 0.22 -14.06
C ARG A 38 -5.12 1.21 -14.49
N ILE A 39 -4.26 1.64 -13.56
CA ILE A 39 -3.19 2.58 -13.88
C ILE A 39 -1.95 1.88 -14.44
N GLY A 40 -1.88 0.55 -14.45
CA GLY A 40 -0.69 -0.19 -14.84
C GLY A 40 0.51 0.17 -13.97
N VAL A 41 0.34 0.15 -12.64
CA VAL A 41 1.37 0.69 -11.71
C VAL A 41 2.73 0.01 -11.91
N TYR A 42 2.73 -1.30 -12.20
CA TYR A 42 3.95 -2.07 -12.41
C TYR A 42 4.71 -1.57 -13.63
N ASP A 43 4.03 -1.43 -14.77
CA ASP A 43 4.64 -0.99 -16.03
C ASP A 43 5.18 0.43 -15.92
N ARG A 44 4.42 1.35 -15.31
CA ARG A 44 4.88 2.72 -15.02
C ARG A 44 6.15 2.76 -14.17
N LEU A 45 6.30 1.82 -13.23
CA LEU A 45 7.52 1.72 -12.43
C LEU A 45 8.72 1.23 -13.25
N ARG A 46 8.51 0.54 -14.39
CA ARG A 46 9.56 0.04 -15.30
C ARG A 46 9.97 1.04 -16.38
N GLU A 47 9.13 2.02 -16.68
CA GLU A 47 9.45 3.09 -17.64
C GLU A 47 10.65 3.95 -17.21
N LYS A 48 10.97 4.00 -15.91
CA LYS A 48 12.07 4.80 -15.36
C LYS A 48 13.44 4.24 -15.75
N GLN A 49 14.10 4.93 -16.68
CA GLN A 49 15.44 4.60 -17.18
C GLN A 49 16.56 5.04 -16.22
N GLY A 50 17.76 4.48 -16.41
CA GLY A 50 18.98 4.91 -15.72
C GLY A 50 19.11 4.46 -14.25
N ARG A 51 18.23 3.57 -13.78
CA ARG A 51 18.25 3.05 -12.42
C ARG A 51 19.11 1.78 -12.32
N LYS A 52 19.83 1.63 -11.20
CA LYS A 52 20.59 0.40 -10.92
C LYS A 52 19.63 -0.74 -10.62
N SER A 53 19.83 -1.90 -11.24
CA SER A 53 18.99 -3.08 -10.98
C SER A 53 19.15 -3.60 -9.55
N PHE A 54 18.03 -3.96 -8.93
CA PHE A 54 17.99 -4.77 -7.71
C PHE A 54 17.04 -5.93 -7.94
N ILE A 55 17.54 -7.16 -7.80
CA ILE A 55 16.75 -8.37 -8.07
C ILE A 55 16.67 -9.18 -6.79
N LEU A 56 15.45 -9.42 -6.32
CA LEU A 56 15.19 -10.34 -5.23
C LEU A 56 14.67 -11.65 -5.84
N HIS A 57 15.49 -12.69 -5.77
CA HIS A 57 15.12 -14.01 -6.26
C HIS A 57 14.11 -14.65 -5.31
N ASP A 58 12.93 -14.96 -5.84
CA ASP A 58 11.87 -15.65 -5.13
C ASP A 58 11.83 -17.11 -5.61
N GLY A 59 12.00 -18.06 -4.69
CA GLY A 59 11.86 -19.48 -5.03
C GLY A 59 10.40 -19.81 -5.37
N PRO A 60 10.15 -20.66 -6.37
CA PRO A 60 8.80 -21.06 -6.74
C PRO A 60 8.12 -21.72 -5.53
N PRO A 61 6.91 -21.28 -5.13
CA PRO A 61 6.15 -22.01 -4.14
C PRO A 61 5.75 -23.37 -4.73
N TYR A 62 5.65 -24.39 -3.88
CA TYR A 62 5.02 -25.63 -4.31
C TYR A 62 3.55 -25.35 -4.64
N ALA A 63 3.12 -25.73 -5.85
CA ALA A 63 1.76 -25.50 -6.34
C ALA A 63 0.70 -26.45 -5.72
N ASN A 64 0.94 -26.94 -4.50
CA ASN A 64 0.11 -27.93 -3.83
C ASN A 64 -0.47 -27.34 -2.53
N GLY A 65 -1.80 -27.46 -2.36
CA GLY A 65 -2.50 -27.04 -1.16
C GLY A 65 -2.80 -25.54 -1.08
N HIS A 66 -3.40 -25.13 0.05
CA HIS A 66 -3.74 -23.74 0.31
C HIS A 66 -2.55 -22.97 0.90
N LEU A 67 -2.48 -21.67 0.60
CA LEU A 67 -1.55 -20.77 1.27
C LEU A 67 -1.88 -20.71 2.77
N HIS A 68 -0.82 -20.71 3.57
CA HIS A 68 -0.88 -20.56 5.03
C HIS A 68 -0.14 -19.29 5.47
N ILE A 69 -0.21 -18.95 6.76
CA ILE A 69 0.39 -17.72 7.29
C ILE A 69 1.89 -17.56 7.00
N GLY A 70 2.65 -18.65 6.96
CA GLY A 70 4.06 -18.63 6.53
C GLY A 70 4.26 -18.12 5.09
N HIS A 71 3.34 -18.40 4.16
CA HIS A 71 3.38 -17.84 2.81
C HIS A 71 3.13 -16.33 2.85
N ALA A 72 2.11 -15.89 3.60
CA ALA A 72 1.82 -14.46 3.76
C ALA A 72 3.01 -13.71 4.34
N LEU A 73 3.63 -14.23 5.41
CA LEU A 73 4.83 -13.65 6.01
C LEU A 73 5.98 -13.52 5.00
N ASN A 74 6.28 -14.61 4.27
CA ASN A 74 7.36 -14.63 3.30
C ASN A 74 7.16 -13.60 2.19
N LYS A 75 5.95 -13.51 1.62
CA LYS A 75 5.64 -12.61 0.51
C LYS A 75 5.57 -11.15 0.97
N THR A 76 5.02 -10.87 2.15
CA THR A 76 4.98 -9.51 2.71
C THR A 76 6.38 -8.94 2.94
N ILE A 77 7.30 -9.71 3.51
CA ILE A 77 8.68 -9.24 3.74
C ILE A 77 9.39 -8.96 2.40
N LYS A 78 9.23 -9.85 1.41
CA LYS A 78 9.80 -9.66 0.08
C LYS A 78 9.25 -8.41 -0.61
N ASP A 79 7.95 -8.16 -0.50
CA ASP A 79 7.30 -6.97 -1.05
C ASP A 79 7.81 -5.67 -0.38
N ILE A 80 7.98 -5.66 0.96
CA ILE A 80 8.57 -4.52 1.68
C ILE A 80 9.98 -4.22 1.15
N ILE A 81 10.83 -5.24 0.97
CA ILE A 81 12.21 -5.08 0.49
C ILE A 81 12.21 -4.51 -0.93
N VAL A 82 11.42 -5.08 -1.83
CA VAL A 82 11.34 -4.65 -3.24
C VAL A 82 10.83 -3.21 -3.33
N ARG A 83 9.74 -2.87 -2.63
CA ARG A 83 9.18 -1.50 -2.63
C ARG A 83 10.15 -0.49 -2.04
N SER A 84 10.85 -0.84 -0.96
CA SER A 84 11.86 0.05 -0.35
C SER A 84 12.99 0.34 -1.32
N HIS A 85 13.54 -0.67 -2.01
CA HIS A 85 14.58 -0.44 -3.02
C HIS A 85 14.07 0.35 -4.23
N GLN A 86 12.82 0.11 -4.66
CA GLN A 86 12.18 0.88 -5.71
C GLN A 86 12.07 2.38 -5.36
N MET A 87 11.76 2.68 -4.09
CA MET A 87 11.68 4.04 -3.54
C MET A 87 13.06 4.68 -3.36
N MET A 88 14.10 3.88 -3.07
CA MET A 88 15.51 4.33 -3.03
C MET A 88 16.12 4.58 -4.43
N GLY A 89 15.37 4.36 -5.51
CA GLY A 89 15.80 4.68 -6.87
C GLY A 89 16.40 3.51 -7.65
N PHE A 90 16.33 2.28 -7.13
CA PHE A 90 16.69 1.09 -7.89
C PHE A 90 15.59 0.71 -8.90
N ASP A 91 15.98 -0.06 -9.93
CA ASP A 91 15.04 -0.84 -10.75
C ASP A 91 14.81 -2.18 -10.03
N SER A 92 13.86 -2.18 -9.09
CA SER A 92 13.58 -3.35 -8.23
C SER A 92 12.49 -4.23 -8.82
N ARG A 93 12.88 -5.34 -9.44
CA ARG A 93 11.94 -6.31 -10.04
C ARG A 93 11.65 -7.43 -9.06
N TYR A 94 10.36 -7.66 -8.80
CA TYR A 94 9.86 -8.87 -8.17
C TYR A 94 9.29 -9.77 -9.26
N VAL A 95 9.87 -10.96 -9.40
CA VAL A 95 9.40 -12.01 -10.33
C VAL A 95 9.07 -13.22 -9.48
N PRO A 96 7.77 -13.52 -9.26
CA PRO A 96 7.38 -14.76 -8.61
C PRO A 96 7.75 -15.94 -9.53
N GLY A 97 8.32 -16.99 -8.93
CA GLY A 97 8.55 -18.29 -9.59
C GLY A 97 7.34 -19.19 -9.54
#